data_AF-A0A6J6EY06-F1
#
_entry.id   AF-A0A6J6EY06-F1
#
_cell.length_a   1.000
_cell.length_b   1.000
_cell.length_c   1.000
_cell.angle_alpha   90.00
_cell.angle_beta   90.00
_cell.angle_gamma   90.00
#
_symmetry.space_group_name_H-M   'P 1'
#
loop_
_entity.id
_entity.type
_entity.pdbx_description
1 polymer ?
#
loop_
_entity_poly.entity_id
_entity_poly.type
_entity_poly.pdbx_seq_one_letter_code
_entity_poly.pdbx_strand_id
1 'polypeptide(L)'
;MSKESAEKQVRLRLVHIDFWSATRNSFIVSLTLSLILAVVNILGWLIFTVLGVVDTLNGIVSSIVGIDFMGLTNLMSFPSVLVFTLIQIIASVVCGTAIGGFAALGFNFIARITGGIRVAFTND
;
A
#
# COMPACT_ATOMS: atom_id res chain seq x y z
N MET A 1 23.05 0.44 -44.15
CA MET A 1 21.62 0.12 -44.00
C MET A 1 21.49 -1.02 -43.00
N SER A 2 21.42 -0.68 -41.71
CA SER A 2 20.99 -1.61 -40.67
C SER A 2 19.51 -1.89 -40.90
N LYS A 3 19.13 -3.15 -41.13
CA LYS A 3 17.72 -3.55 -41.13
C LYS A 3 17.19 -3.28 -39.73
N GLU A 4 16.38 -2.25 -39.56
CA GLU A 4 15.41 -2.22 -38.46
C GLU A 4 14.60 -3.51 -38.61
N SER A 5 14.84 -4.45 -37.70
CA SER A 5 13.95 -5.58 -37.50
C SER A 5 12.61 -4.95 -37.11
N ALA A 6 11.66 -4.92 -38.04
CA ALA A 6 10.30 -4.52 -37.72
C ALA A 6 9.82 -5.46 -36.61
N GLU A 7 9.77 -4.97 -35.37
CA GLU A 7 9.36 -5.76 -34.22
C GLU A 7 7.99 -6.36 -34.52
N LYS A 8 7.97 -7.69 -34.65
CA LYS A 8 6.76 -8.43 -34.99
C LYS A 8 5.87 -8.44 -33.76
N GLN A 9 4.89 -7.54 -33.71
CA GLN A 9 3.89 -7.53 -32.65
C GLN A 9 3.08 -8.83 -32.65
N VAL A 10 3.17 -9.59 -31.56
CA VAL A 10 2.38 -10.82 -31.36
C VAL A 10 1.23 -10.51 -30.42
N ARG A 11 -0.01 -10.74 -30.89
CA ARG A 11 -1.23 -10.57 -30.10
C ARG A 11 -1.59 -11.89 -29.44
N LEU A 12 -1.52 -11.95 -28.11
CA LEU A 12 -1.88 -13.12 -27.33
C LEU A 12 -3.05 -12.82 -26.41
N ARG A 13 -3.67 -13.87 -25.86
CA ARG A 13 -4.72 -13.75 -24.85
C ARG A 13 -4.16 -14.12 -23.48
N LEU A 14 -4.29 -13.23 -22.51
CA LEU A 14 -4.04 -13.54 -21.10
C LEU A 14 -5.26 -14.26 -20.55
N VAL A 15 -5.14 -15.58 -20.40
CA VAL A 15 -6.23 -16.46 -19.93
C VAL A 15 -6.05 -16.87 -18.47
N HIS A 16 -4.82 -16.84 -17.96
CA HIS A 16 -4.48 -17.28 -16.61
C HIS A 16 -3.38 -16.42 -16.01
N ILE A 17 -3.51 -16.09 -14.72
CA ILE A 17 -2.47 -15.51 -13.89
C ILE A 17 -2.13 -16.54 -12.80
N ASP A 18 -0.85 -16.90 -12.72
CA ASP A 18 -0.36 -17.82 -11.71
C ASP A 18 -0.33 -17.15 -10.32
N PHE A 19 -0.85 -17.86 -9.31
CA PHE A 19 -0.94 -17.37 -7.92
C PHE A 19 0.42 -17.00 -7.34
N TRP A 20 1.45 -17.80 -7.63
CA TRP A 20 2.80 -17.59 -7.12
C TRP A 20 3.42 -16.30 -7.68
N SER A 21 3.22 -16.07 -8.99
CA SER A 21 3.71 -14.86 -9.65
C SER A 21 3.03 -13.60 -9.11
N ALA A 22 1.70 -13.63 -8.96
CA ALA A 22 0.93 -12.51 -8.41
C ALA A 22 1.31 -12.19 -6.96
N THR A 23 1.51 -13.22 -6.13
CA THR A 23 1.92 -13.05 -4.72
C THR A 23 3.32 -12.43 -4.62
N ARG A 24 4.28 -12.88 -5.44
CA ARG A 24 5.64 -12.32 -5.43
C ARG A 24 5.67 -10.86 -5.87
N ASN A 25 4.94 -10.51 -6.94
CA ASN A 25 4.89 -9.14 -7.42
C ASN A 25 4.17 -8.21 -6.44
N SER A 26 3.03 -8.66 -5.89
CA SER A 26 2.27 -7.87 -4.92
C SER A 26 3.01 -7.67 -3.60
N PHE A 27 3.84 -8.63 -3.17
CA PHE A 27 4.72 -8.46 -2.02
C PHE A 27 5.67 -7.27 -2.19
N ILE A 28 6.34 -7.17 -3.34
CA ILE A 28 7.28 -6.05 -3.62
C ILE A 28 6.52 -4.73 -3.69
N VAL A 29 5.39 -4.69 -4.40
CA VAL A 29 4.55 -3.48 -4.50
C VAL A 29 4.04 -3.04 -3.13
N SER A 30 3.54 -3.97 -2.31
CA SER A 30 3.04 -3.67 -0.97
C SER A 30 4.15 -3.19 -0.04
N LEU A 31 5.33 -3.78 -0.13
CA LEU A 31 6.50 -3.34 0.63
C LEU A 31 6.90 -1.90 0.27
N THR A 32 7.02 -1.59 -1.02
CA THR A 32 7.35 -0.23 -1.47
C THR A 32 6.28 0.77 -1.02
N LEU A 33 4.99 0.44 -1.17
CA LEU A 33 3.90 1.32 -0.77
C LEU A 33 3.88 1.56 0.75
N SER A 34 4.10 0.50 1.54
CA SER A 34 4.14 0.59 3.00
C SER A 34 5.30 1.47 3.51
N LEU A 35 6.45 1.44 2.84
CA LEU A 35 7.58 2.30 3.18
C LEU A 35 7.30 3.77 2.87
N ILE A 36 6.67 4.06 1.73
CA ILE A 36 6.24 5.43 1.39
C ILE A 36 5.27 5.95 2.45
N LEU A 37 4.26 5.15 2.81
CA LEU A 37 3.30 5.49 3.87
C LEU A 37 3.98 5.68 5.24
N ALA A 38 5.01 4.90 5.56
CA ALA A 38 5.75 5.06 6.80
C ALA A 38 6.45 6.43 6.88
N VAL A 39 7.08 6.88 5.80
CA VAL A 39 7.67 8.22 5.71
C VAL A 39 6.60 9.29 5.88
N VAL A 40 5.44 9.12 5.22
CA VAL A 40 4.31 10.04 5.34
C VAL A 40 3.80 10.13 6.79
N ASN A 41 3.70 9.01 7.52
CA ASN A 41 3.28 9.00 8.92
C ASN A 41 4.22 9.78 9.82
N ILE A 42 5.54 9.61 9.64
CA ILE A 42 6.56 10.32 10.43
C ILE A 42 6.54 11.82 10.11
N LEU A 43 6.45 12.20 8.84
CA LEU A 43 6.35 13.61 8.43
C LEU A 43 5.04 14.24 8.91
N GLY A 44 3.93 13.51 8.81
CA GLY A 44 2.61 13.95 9.29
C GLY A 44 2.63 14.23 10.80
N TRP A 45 3.26 13.34 11.57
CA TRP A 45 3.45 13.57 13.00
C TRP A 45 4.29 14.83 13.27
N LEU A 46 5.40 15.02 12.57
CA LEU A 46 6.24 16.20 12.72
C LEU A 46 5.46 17.49 12.45
N ILE A 47 4.62 17.50 11.42
CA ILE A 47 3.74 18.64 11.10
C ILE A 47 2.77 18.90 12.26
N PHE A 48 2.12 17.86 12.80
CA PHE A 48 1.20 18.02 13.94
C PHE A 48 1.88 18.52 15.21
N THR A 49 3.12 18.10 15.46
CA THR A 49 3.94 18.60 16.57
C THR A 49 4.28 20.08 16.39
N VAL A 50 4.72 20.50 15.20
CA VAL A 50 5.07 21.90 14.92
C VAL A 50 3.84 22.81 14.98
N LEU A 51 2.68 22.34 14.51
CA LEU A 51 1.43 23.08 14.54
C LEU A 51 0.76 23.11 15.93
N GLY A 52 1.26 22.36 16.92
CA GLY A 52 0.65 22.32 18.26
C GLY A 52 -0.79 21.79 18.30
N VAL A 53 -1.17 20.97 17.30
CA VAL A 53 -2.55 20.44 17.19
C VAL A 53 -2.89 19.58 18.40
N VAL A 54 -1.92 18.83 18.91
CA VAL A 54 -2.09 17.93 20.07
C VAL A 54 -2.45 18.72 21.33
N ASP A 55 -1.77 19.84 21.56
CA ASP A 55 -1.99 20.69 22.73
C ASP A 55 -3.37 21.36 22.66
N THR A 56 -3.77 21.80 21.46
CA THR A 56 -5.09 22.37 21.21
C THR A 56 -6.20 21.35 21.49
N LEU A 57 -6.03 20.10 21.03
CA LEU A 57 -6.98 19.02 21.27
C LEU A 57 -7.05 18.63 22.75
N ASN A 58 -5.92 18.57 23.45
CA ASN A 58 -5.88 18.34 24.89
C ASN A 58 -6.66 19.42 25.66
N GLY A 59 -6.50 20.69 25.30
CA GLY A 59 -7.22 21.80 25.92
C GLY A 59 -8.74 21.70 25.75
N ILE A 60 -9.21 21.34 24.56
CA ILE A 60 -10.64 21.14 24.28
C ILE A 60 -11.20 19.95 25.07
N VAL A 61 -10.49 18.81 25.05
CA VAL A 61 -10.93 17.60 25.75
C VAL A 61 -10.95 17.81 27.26
N SER A 62 -9.91 18.44 27.82
CA SER A 62 -9.83 18.77 29.24
C SER A 62 -10.97 19.73 29.66
N SER A 63 -11.35 20.67 28.80
CA SER A 63 -12.47 21.59 29.06
C SER A 63 -13.84 20.89 29.12
N ILE A 64 -14.02 19.78 28.41
CA ILE A 64 -15.28 19.02 28.38
C ILE A 64 -15.31 17.96 29.49
N VAL A 65 -14.19 17.26 29.70
CA VAL A 65 -14.11 16.11 30.62
C VAL A 65 -13.69 16.53 32.03
N GLY A 66 -13.11 17.72 32.22
CA GLY A 66 -12.69 18.27 33.51
C GLY A 66 -11.49 17.54 34.15
N ILE A 67 -10.91 16.57 33.44
CA ILE A 67 -9.76 15.77 33.86
C ILE A 67 -8.65 16.00 32.84
N ASP A 68 -7.42 16.22 33.31
CA ASP A 68 -6.26 16.33 32.43
C ASP A 68 -6.01 14.99 31.73
N PHE A 69 -6.28 14.95 30.42
CA PHE A 69 -6.26 13.72 29.65
C PHE A 69 -4.81 13.40 29.22
N MET A 70 -3.96 13.04 30.19
CA MET A 70 -2.57 12.66 29.92
C MET A 70 -2.44 11.49 28.93
N GLY A 71 -3.52 10.73 28.69
CA GLY A 71 -3.54 9.64 27.71
C GLY A 71 -3.27 10.08 26.27
N LEU A 72 -3.80 11.23 25.84
CA LEU A 72 -3.71 11.63 24.42
C LEU A 72 -2.29 12.07 24.04
N THR A 73 -1.61 12.80 24.92
CA THR A 73 -0.20 13.20 24.74
C THR A 73 0.72 11.97 24.68
N ASN A 74 0.46 10.95 25.50
CA ASN A 74 1.22 9.70 25.48
C ASN A 74 0.99 8.89 24.19
N LEU A 75 -0.25 8.84 23.71
CA LEU A 75 -0.60 8.15 22.46
C LEU A 75 -0.01 8.84 21.22
N MET A 76 0.07 10.17 21.21
CA MET A 76 0.65 10.93 20.10
C MET A 76 2.14 11.27 20.32
N SER A 77 2.81 10.61 21.27
CA SER A 77 4.25 10.76 21.45
C SER A 77 5.04 10.13 20.30
N PHE A 78 6.26 10.62 20.06
CA PHE A 78 7.14 10.09 19.00
C PHE A 78 7.35 8.58 19.08
N PRO A 79 7.64 7.97 20.27
CA PRO A 79 7.80 6.52 20.37
C PRO A 79 6.52 5.76 20.01
N SER A 80 5.35 6.26 20.41
CA SER A 80 4.05 5.64 20.08
C SER A 80 3.79 5.66 18.58
N VAL A 81 4.08 6.78 17.90
CA VAL A 81 3.93 6.88 16.44
C VAL A 81 4.90 5.97 15.70
N LEU A 82 6.13 5.79 16.18
CA LEU A 82 7.08 4.86 15.59
C LEU A 82 6.58 3.40 15.70
N VAL A 83 6.09 2.99 16.87
CA VAL A 83 5.53 1.64 17.07
C VAL A 83 4.29 1.43 16.21
N PHE A 84 3.40 2.41 16.14
CA PHE A 84 2.22 2.37 15.26
C PHE A 84 2.63 2.23 13.79
N THR A 85 3.61 3.02 13.35
CA THR A 85 4.13 2.97 11.98
C THR A 85 4.75 1.61 11.66
N LEU A 86 5.47 1.02 12.60
CA LEU A 86 6.05 -0.32 12.44
C LEU A 86 4.96 -1.40 12.26
N ILE A 87 3.94 -1.38 13.11
CA ILE A 87 2.79 -2.29 13.01
C ILE A 87 2.08 -2.08 11.66
N GLN A 88 1.88 -0.82 11.26
CA GLN A 88 1.24 -0.46 10.00
C GLN A 88 2.00 -1.01 8.78
N ILE A 89 3.33 -0.97 8.79
CA ILE A 89 4.16 -1.54 7.72
C ILE A 89 3.88 -3.03 7.60
N ILE A 90 3.99 -3.77 8.71
CA ILE A 90 3.81 -5.22 8.73
C ILE A 90 2.39 -5.59 8.25
N ALA A 91 1.37 -4.94 8.81
CA ALA A 91 -0.02 -5.17 8.44
C ALA A 91 -0.27 -4.90 6.95
N SER A 92 0.21 -3.77 6.43
CA SER A 92 0.02 -3.39 5.03
C SER A 92 0.70 -4.37 4.09
N VAL A 93 1.93 -4.80 4.39
CA VAL A 93 2.65 -5.80 3.60
C VAL A 93 1.86 -7.10 3.51
N VAL A 94 1.40 -7.62 4.65
CA VAL A 94 0.61 -8.86 4.70
C VAL A 94 -0.71 -8.71 3.96
N CYS A 95 -1.47 -7.64 4.21
CA CYS A 95 -2.74 -7.39 3.54
C CYS A 95 -2.59 -7.19 2.04
N GLY A 96 -1.62 -6.37 1.60
CA GLY A 96 -1.40 -6.11 0.18
C GLY A 96 -0.93 -7.35 -0.59
N THR A 97 -0.12 -8.20 0.03
CA THR A 97 0.30 -9.49 -0.54
C THR A 97 -0.90 -10.43 -0.68
N ALA A 98 -1.76 -10.50 0.34
CA ALA A 98 -2.98 -11.31 0.29
C ALA A 98 -3.93 -10.84 -0.82
N ILE A 99 -4.10 -9.52 -0.97
CA ILE A 99 -4.92 -8.92 -2.04
C ILE A 99 -4.38 -9.33 -3.43
N GLY A 100 -3.06 -9.37 -3.63
CA GLY A 100 -2.48 -9.83 -4.89
C GLY A 100 -2.81 -11.28 -5.22
N GLY A 101 -2.78 -12.17 -4.22
CA GLY A 101 -3.20 -13.56 -4.37
C GLY A 101 -4.69 -13.68 -4.72
N PHE A 102 -5.56 -12.95 -4.00
CA PHE A 102 -6.99 -12.93 -4.29
C PHE A 102 -7.31 -12.33 -5.67
N ALA A 103 -6.56 -11.32 -6.11
CA ALA A 103 -6.72 -10.72 -7.43
C ALA A 103 -6.41 -11.73 -8.55
N ALA A 104 -5.39 -12.57 -8.39
CA ALA A 104 -5.09 -13.64 -9.35
C ALA A 104 -6.21 -14.69 -9.43
N LEU A 105 -6.73 -15.13 -8.29
CA LEU A 105 -7.86 -16.06 -8.24
C LEU A 105 -9.12 -15.46 -8.87
N GLY A 106 -9.42 -14.20 -8.56
CA GLY A 106 -10.54 -13.47 -9.15
C GLY A 106 -10.41 -13.31 -10.65
N PHE A 107 -9.21 -12.96 -11.15
CA PHE A 107 -8.94 -12.87 -12.58
C PHE A 107 -9.15 -14.21 -13.28
N ASN A 108 -8.62 -15.30 -12.72
CA ASN A 108 -8.76 -16.63 -13.30
C ASN A 108 -10.23 -17.07 -13.42
N PHE A 109 -11.06 -16.73 -12.43
CA PHE A 109 -12.50 -16.98 -12.49
C PHE A 109 -13.19 -16.18 -13.60
N ILE A 110 -12.90 -14.88 -13.69
CA ILE A 110 -13.48 -13.98 -14.71
C ILE A 110 -13.00 -14.36 -16.11
N ALA A 111 -11.73 -14.70 -16.28
CA ALA A 111 -11.11 -15.07 -17.55
C ALA A 111 -11.71 -16.36 -18.12
N ARG A 112 -12.13 -17.31 -17.27
CA ARG A 112 -12.84 -18.53 -17.69
C ARG A 112 -14.19 -18.23 -18.36
N ILE A 113 -14.85 -17.16 -17.96
CA ILE A 113 -16.16 -16.75 -18.51
C ILE A 113 -15.98 -15.85 -19.74
N THR A 114 -15.04 -14.91 -19.68
CA THR A 114 -14.84 -13.88 -20.72
C THR A 114 -13.89 -14.30 -21.86
N GLY A 115 -13.15 -15.39 -21.70
CA GLY A 115 -12.14 -15.84 -22.65
C GLY A 115 -10.81 -15.06 -22.59
N GLY A 116 -10.60 -14.32 -21.50
CA GLY A 116 -9.36 -13.59 -21.20
C GLY A 116 -9.26 -12.20 -21.83
N ILE A 117 -8.14 -11.51 -21.56
CA ILE A 117 -7.84 -10.16 -22.08
C ILE A 117 -6.85 -10.26 -23.23
N ARG A 118 -7.06 -9.53 -24.33
CA ARG A 118 -6.08 -9.45 -25.43
C ARG A 118 -4.92 -8.54 -25.02
N VAL A 119 -3.71 -9.06 -25.07
CA VAL A 119 -2.48 -8.33 -24.74
C VAL A 119 -1.57 -8.36 -25.96
N ALA A 120 -1.01 -7.20 -26.33
CA ALA A 120 -0.02 -7.11 -27.39
C ALA A 120 1.38 -7.16 -26.77
N PHE A 121 2.20 -8.10 -27.21
CA PHE A 121 3.61 -8.17 -26.84
C PHE A 121 4.47 -7.76 -28.04
N THR A 122 5.52 -7.01 -27.76
CA THR A 122 6.61 -6.74 -28.71
C THR A 122 7.82 -7.58 -28.32
N ASN A 123 8.71 -7.85 -29.28
CA ASN A 123 9.89 -8.69 -29.06
C ASN A 123 11.13 -7.94 -29.52
N ASP A 124 11.96 -7.52 -28.57
CA ASP A 124 13.34 -7.10 -28.80
C ASP A 124 14.25 -8.31 -29.11
#